data_AF-A0A7V6G1D0-F1
#
_entry.id   AF-A0A7V6G1D0-F1
#
_cell.length_a   1.000
_cell.length_b   1.000
_cell.length_c   1.000
_cell.angle_alpha   90.00
_cell.angle_beta   90.00
_cell.angle_gamma   90.00
#
_symmetry.space_group_name_H-M   'P 1'
#
loop_
_entity.id
_entity.type
_entity.pdbx_description
1 polymer ?
#
loop_
_entity_poly.entity_id
_entity_poly.type
_entity_poly.pdbx_seq_one_letter_code
_entity_poly.pdbx_strand_id
1 'polypeptide(L)'
;MRVEKISSLRTLPTIIEKEIDQYKNQEYYDSFVYNDDLYIVASLGMKNTLGYDISISNIIEIDKGKWEVLMDKIQPNKDQILAQAITTPLAIVKIIIMTKGKNTPKEITFKDKKGDIIKKIKVKIKKEKNKP
;
A
#
# COMPACT_ATOMS: atom_id res chain seq x y z
N MET A 1 -13.44 -11.75 -3.09
CA MET A 1 -12.02 -11.36 -3.11
C MET A 1 -11.40 -11.73 -1.77
N ARG A 2 -10.26 -12.42 -1.74
CA ARG A 2 -9.55 -12.73 -0.49
C ARG A 2 -8.46 -11.69 -0.29
N VAL A 3 -8.51 -10.98 0.85
CA VAL A 3 -7.57 -9.93 1.22
C VAL A 3 -6.79 -10.40 2.45
N GLU A 4 -5.47 -10.34 2.38
CA GLU A 4 -4.55 -10.72 3.44
C GLU A 4 -3.72 -9.50 3.84
N LYS A 5 -3.76 -9.13 5.12
CA LYS A 5 -2.89 -8.08 5.66
C LYS A 5 -1.48 -8.65 5.81
N ILE A 6 -0.50 -7.95 5.25
CA ILE A 6 0.91 -8.33 5.36
C ILE A 6 1.54 -7.46 6.44
N SER A 7 1.96 -8.10 7.53
CA SER A 7 2.59 -7.43 8.68
C SER A 7 4.12 -7.35 8.58
N SER A 8 4.73 -7.98 7.57
CA SER A 8 6.19 -8.02 7.41
C SER A 8 6.62 -7.86 5.95
N LEU A 9 7.57 -6.98 5.70
CA LEU A 9 8.18 -6.80 4.38
C LEU A 9 8.88 -8.07 3.88
N ARG A 10 9.39 -8.91 4.79
CA ARG A 10 10.18 -10.10 4.44
C ARG A 10 9.34 -11.22 3.82
N THR A 11 8.01 -11.15 3.96
CA THR A 11 7.10 -12.11 3.32
C THR A 11 6.71 -11.68 1.90
N LEU A 12 7.19 -10.52 1.44
CA LEU A 12 6.95 -10.04 0.09
C LEU A 12 7.95 -10.63 -0.89
N PRO A 13 7.57 -10.76 -2.18
CA PRO A 13 8.54 -10.98 -3.24
C PRO A 13 9.65 -9.92 -3.21
N THR A 14 10.91 -10.34 -3.36
CA THR A 14 12.08 -9.45 -3.25
C THR A 14 12.01 -8.22 -4.16
N ILE A 15 11.40 -8.36 -5.35
CA ILE A 15 11.21 -7.24 -6.28
C ILE A 15 10.26 -6.16 -5.73
N ILE A 16 9.24 -6.57 -4.96
CA ILE A 16 8.29 -5.64 -4.33
C ILE A 16 8.93 -5.02 -3.10
N GLU A 17 9.58 -5.82 -2.25
CA GLU A 17 10.30 -5.32 -1.07
C GLU A 17 11.28 -4.21 -1.44
N LYS A 18 12.13 -4.45 -2.45
CA LYS A 18 13.11 -3.46 -2.93
C LYS A 18 12.46 -2.18 -3.45
N GLU A 19 11.32 -2.29 -4.13
CA GLU A 19 10.62 -1.10 -4.61
C GLU A 19 10.09 -0.27 -3.42
N ILE A 20 9.52 -0.92 -2.40
CA ILE A 20 9.01 -0.21 -1.22
C ILE A 20 10.16 0.44 -0.44
N ASP A 21 11.28 -0.25 -0.25
CA ASP A 21 12.43 0.25 0.53
C ASP A 21 13.05 1.51 -0.10
N GLN A 22 13.01 1.66 -1.43
CA GLN A 22 13.46 2.87 -2.13
C GLN A 22 12.73 4.14 -1.65
N TYR A 23 11.50 3.99 -1.16
CA TYR A 23 10.67 5.10 -0.71
C TYR A 23 10.51 5.17 0.80
N LYS A 24 11.30 4.42 1.58
CA LYS A 24 11.16 4.34 3.04
C LYS A 24 11.18 5.68 3.78
N ASN A 25 11.80 6.71 3.21
CA ASN A 25 11.95 8.03 3.82
C ASN A 25 10.85 9.03 3.41
N GLN A 26 9.88 8.65 2.58
CA GLN A 26 8.84 9.55 2.10
C GLN A 26 7.47 8.86 2.03
N GLU A 27 6.41 9.66 1.93
CA GLU A 27 5.08 9.09 1.70
C GLU A 27 5.03 8.34 0.37
N TYR A 28 4.47 7.14 0.42
CA TYR A 28 4.43 6.26 -0.73
C TYR A 28 3.13 5.47 -0.80
N TYR A 29 2.45 5.61 -1.93
CA TYR A 29 1.22 4.88 -2.25
C TYR A 29 1.37 4.31 -3.64
N ASP A 30 1.31 2.98 -3.73
CA ASP A 30 1.50 2.26 -4.97
C ASP A 30 0.81 0.89 -4.97
N SER A 31 0.80 0.26 -6.13
CA SER A 31 0.27 -1.10 -6.29
C SER A 31 1.06 -1.91 -7.31
N PHE A 32 1.20 -3.20 -7.01
CA PHE A 32 1.98 -4.13 -7.80
C PHE A 32 1.22 -5.42 -8.01
N VAL A 33 1.06 -5.82 -9.26
CA VAL A 33 0.68 -7.17 -9.62
C VAL A 33 1.95 -7.97 -9.83
N TYR A 34 2.10 -9.05 -9.07
CA TYR A 34 3.18 -10.02 -9.23
C TYR A 34 2.57 -11.42 -9.16
N ASN A 35 2.80 -12.21 -10.21
CA ASN A 35 2.10 -13.46 -10.46
C ASN A 35 0.56 -13.26 -10.46
N ASP A 36 -0.15 -13.92 -9.56
CA ASP A 36 -1.61 -13.81 -9.39
C ASP A 36 -1.99 -13.01 -8.15
N ASP A 37 -1.03 -12.24 -7.59
CA ASP A 37 -1.22 -11.46 -6.38
C ASP A 37 -1.11 -9.96 -6.69
N LEU A 38 -2.08 -9.19 -6.20
CA LEU A 38 -2.01 -7.73 -6.13
C LEU A 38 -1.59 -7.30 -4.73
N TYR A 39 -0.54 -6.52 -4.68
CA TYR A 39 -0.04 -5.87 -3.48
C TYR A 39 -0.42 -4.40 -3.55
N ILE A 40 -1.07 -3.89 -2.51
CA ILE A 40 -1.37 -2.46 -2.36
C ILE A 40 -0.60 -1.98 -1.15
N VAL A 41 0.14 -0.88 -1.33
CA VAL A 41 1.09 -0.36 -0.34
C VAL A 41 0.72 1.07 0.00
N ALA A 42 0.74 1.38 1.29
CA ALA A 42 0.60 2.72 1.82
C ALA A 42 1.63 2.95 2.93
N SER A 43 2.45 3.98 2.79
CA SER A 43 3.51 4.35 3.72
C SER A 43 3.47 5.83 4.01
N LEU A 44 3.68 6.22 5.27
CA LEU A 44 3.87 7.62 5.66
C LEU A 44 5.35 8.05 5.60
N GLY A 45 6.24 7.14 5.20
CA GLY A 45 7.68 7.32 5.28
C GLY A 45 8.19 7.30 6.72
N MET A 46 9.51 7.40 6.87
CA MET A 46 10.18 7.46 8.16
C MET A 46 9.70 8.66 9.00
N LYS A 47 9.39 8.40 10.27
CA LYS A 47 9.01 9.39 11.28
C LYS A 47 9.96 9.30 12.47
N ASN A 48 10.26 10.45 13.08
CA ASN A 48 11.20 10.54 14.21
C ASN A 48 10.50 10.52 15.59
N THR A 49 9.18 10.35 15.62
CA THR A 49 8.39 10.21 16.84
C THR A 49 7.41 9.06 16.74
N LEU A 50 6.96 8.56 17.89
CA LEU A 50 5.83 7.65 17.98
C LEU A 50 4.51 8.37 17.66
N GLY A 51 3.43 7.60 17.48
CA GLY A 51 2.07 8.12 17.32
C GLY A 51 1.60 8.29 15.87
N TYR A 52 2.47 8.01 14.90
CA TYR A 52 2.06 7.87 13.50
C TYR A 52 1.65 6.43 13.22
N ASP A 53 0.54 6.27 12.50
CA ASP A 53 0.10 4.96 12.01
C ASP A 53 -0.61 5.12 10.66
N ILE A 54 -0.60 4.05 9.88
CA ILE A 54 -1.38 3.96 8.65
C ILE A 54 -1.94 2.56 8.50
N SER A 55 -3.21 2.47 8.12
CA SER A 55 -3.84 1.20 7.80
C SER A 55 -4.73 1.32 6.57
N ILE A 56 -4.88 0.20 5.85
CA ILE A 56 -5.85 0.07 4.77
C ILE A 56 -7.12 -0.52 5.38
N SER A 57 -8.18 0.27 5.40
CA SER A 57 -9.44 -0.07 6.06
C SER A 57 -10.41 -0.76 5.11
N ASN A 58 -10.46 -0.33 3.85
CA ASN A 58 -11.36 -0.92 2.85
C ASN A 58 -10.80 -0.84 1.42
N ILE A 59 -11.24 -1.77 0.58
CA ILE A 59 -10.86 -1.89 -0.83
C ILE A 59 -12.10 -2.27 -1.61
N ILE A 60 -12.53 -1.39 -2.52
CA ILE A 60 -13.80 -1.52 -3.23
C ILE A 60 -13.57 -1.37 -4.73
N GLU A 61 -14.14 -2.27 -5.53
CA GLU A 61 -14.25 -2.06 -6.97
C GLU A 61 -15.48 -1.18 -7.27
N ILE A 62 -15.25 0.01 -7.80
CA ILE A 62 -16.33 0.98 -8.10
C ILE A 62 -16.79 0.93 -9.56
N ASP A 63 -15.93 0.43 -10.43
CA ASP A 63 -16.17 0.22 -11.86
C ASP A 63 -15.18 -0.84 -12.34
N LYS A 64 -15.42 -1.46 -13.48
CA LYS A 64 -14.63 -2.57 -14.02
C LYS A 64 -13.16 -2.19 -14.14
N GLY A 65 -12.33 -2.72 -13.25
CA GLY A 65 -10.90 -2.43 -13.19
C GLY A 65 -10.53 -1.06 -12.60
N LYS A 66 -11.45 -0.35 -11.95
CA LYS A 66 -11.17 0.87 -11.16
C LYS A 66 -11.51 0.62 -9.71
N TRP A 67 -10.49 0.67 -8.85
CA TRP A 67 -10.66 0.36 -7.44
C TRP A 67 -10.38 1.57 -6.58
N GLU A 68 -11.04 1.63 -5.43
CA GLU A 68 -10.80 2.61 -4.39
C GLU A 68 -10.23 1.92 -3.16
N VAL A 69 -9.21 2.54 -2.56
CA VAL A 69 -8.56 2.08 -1.35
C VAL A 69 -8.76 3.15 -0.30
N LEU A 70 -9.54 2.84 0.72
CA LEU A 70 -9.72 3.71 1.89
C LEU A 70 -8.62 3.43 2.90
N MET A 71 -8.00 4.50 3.37
CA MET A 71 -6.91 4.44 4.34
C MET A 71 -7.23 5.28 5.57
N ASP A 72 -6.90 4.71 6.72
CA ASP A 72 -6.87 5.43 7.98
C ASP A 72 -5.44 5.86 8.28
N LYS A 73 -5.21 7.17 8.28
CA LYS A 73 -3.95 7.79 8.69
C LYS A 73 -4.12 8.37 10.09
N ILE A 74 -3.24 7.97 11.00
CA ILE A 74 -3.12 8.56 12.33
C ILE A 74 -1.88 9.43 12.33
N GLN A 75 -2.09 10.72 12.59
CA GLN A 75 -1.02 11.69 12.77
C GLN A 75 -1.24 12.37 14.13
N PRO A 76 -0.20 12.45 14.98
CA PRO A 76 -0.32 13.10 16.26
C PRO A 76 -0.53 14.61 16.09
N ASN A 77 -1.20 15.23 17.06
CA ASN A 77 -1.43 16.67 17.06
C ASN A 77 -0.09 17.41 17.27
N LYS A 78 0.02 18.64 16.73
CA LYS A 78 1.24 19.44 16.82
C LYS A 78 1.72 19.70 18.26
N ASP A 79 0.78 19.79 19.19
CA ASP A 79 1.05 20.09 20.60
C ASP A 79 1.15 18.84 21.47
N GLN A 80 1.06 17.65 20.88
CA GLN A 80 1.15 16.40 21.62
C GLN A 80 2.62 16.10 21.94
N ILE A 81 2.92 15.86 23.23
CA ILE A 81 4.22 15.36 23.66
C ILE A 81 4.33 13.88 23.25
N LEU A 82 5.34 13.56 22.44
CA LEU A 82 5.57 12.22 21.91
C LEU A 82 6.97 11.75 22.29
N ALA A 83 7.10 10.45 22.56
CA ALA A 83 8.41 9.83 22.68
C ALA A 83 9.15 9.87 21.32
N GLN A 84 10.44 10.14 21.38
CA GLN A 84 11.33 10.14 20.22
C GLN A 84 11.67 8.69 19.85
N ALA A 85 11.43 8.32 18.60
CA ALA A 85 11.75 7.00 18.06
C ALA A 85 11.70 7.04 16.53
N ILE A 86 12.62 6.32 15.87
CA ILE A 86 12.55 6.13 14.42
C ILE A 86 11.50 5.06 14.14
N THR A 87 10.43 5.44 13.44
CA THR A 87 9.34 4.54 13.02
C THR A 87 9.11 4.63 11.52
N THR A 88 8.54 3.57 10.93
CA THR A 88 8.17 3.52 9.51
C THR A 88 6.74 2.99 9.38
N PRO A 89 5.72 3.84 9.57
CA PRO A 89 4.32 3.44 9.43
C PRO A 89 4.04 2.94 8.01
N LEU A 90 3.63 1.68 7.91
CA LEU A 90 3.51 0.96 6.65
C LEU A 90 2.34 -0.02 6.71
N ALA A 91 1.43 0.09 5.75
CA ALA A 91 0.34 -0.85 5.54
C ALA A 91 0.49 -1.53 4.19
N ILE A 92 0.41 -2.86 4.20
CA ILE A 92 0.45 -3.67 2.98
C ILE A 92 -0.68 -4.68 3.02
N VAL A 93 -1.40 -4.76 1.93
CA VAL A 93 -2.42 -5.79 1.71
C VAL A 93 -2.09 -6.55 0.44
N LYS A 94 -2.25 -7.87 0.54
CA LYS A 94 -2.13 -8.82 -0.55
C LYS A 94 -3.53 -9.28 -0.94
N ILE A 95 -3.80 -9.34 -2.23
CA ILE A 95 -5.08 -9.76 -2.78
C ILE A 95 -4.83 -10.82 -3.84
N ILE A 96 -5.42 -12.00 -3.66
CA ILE A 96 -5.28 -13.10 -4.62
C ILE A 96 -6.28 -12.86 -5.77
N ILE A 97 -5.76 -12.69 -6.98
CA ILE A 97 -6.51 -12.48 -8.21
C ILE A 97 -6.49 -13.79 -9.02
N MET A 98 -7.36 -14.73 -8.67
CA MET A 98 -7.38 -16.10 -9.23
C MET A 98 -7.72 -16.18 -10.74
N THR A 99 -8.09 -15.07 -11.39
CA THR A 99 -8.41 -15.05 -12.82
C THR A 99 -7.72 -13.87 -13.50
N LYS A 100 -6.59 -14.13 -14.18
CA LYS A 100 -5.91 -13.17 -15.04
C LYS A 100 -6.91 -12.51 -16.01
N GLY A 101 -7.13 -11.20 -15.86
CA GLY A 101 -7.76 -10.37 -16.89
C GLY A 101 -9.20 -9.91 -16.66
N LYS A 102 -10.01 -10.54 -15.78
CA LYS A 102 -11.38 -10.04 -15.49
C LYS A 102 -11.48 -9.18 -14.22
N ASN A 103 -10.66 -9.45 -13.20
CA ASN A 103 -10.75 -8.81 -11.88
C ASN A 103 -9.43 -8.14 -11.43
N THR A 104 -8.55 -7.80 -12.37
CA THR A 104 -7.32 -7.06 -12.05
C THR A 104 -7.59 -5.56 -12.20
N PRO A 105 -7.35 -4.74 -11.16
CA PRO A 105 -7.46 -3.30 -11.31
C PRO A 105 -6.46 -2.79 -12.35
N LYS A 106 -6.92 -1.85 -13.16
CA LYS A 106 -6.09 -1.02 -14.05
C LYS A 106 -5.69 0.26 -13.35
N GLU A 107 -6.59 0.79 -12.53
CA GLU A 107 -6.43 2.03 -11.77
C GLU A 107 -6.83 1.82 -10.31
N ILE A 108 -6.07 2.45 -9.42
CA ILE A 108 -6.37 2.51 -7.99
C ILE A 108 -6.39 3.98 -7.55
N THR A 109 -7.48 4.36 -6.88
CA THR A 109 -7.62 5.65 -6.21
C THR A 109 -7.49 5.45 -4.70
N PHE A 110 -6.44 6.00 -4.11
CA PHE A 110 -6.26 6.08 -2.67
C PHE A 110 -7.06 7.25 -2.12
N LYS A 111 -7.85 6.97 -1.09
CA LYS A 111 -8.68 7.94 -0.38
C LYS A 111 -8.40 7.89 1.11
N ASP A 112 -8.60 9.01 1.78
CA ASP A 112 -8.62 9.03 3.24
C ASP A 112 -9.97 8.53 3.78
N LYS A 113 -10.10 8.47 5.12
CA LYS A 113 -11.33 8.06 5.80
C LYS A 113 -12.56 8.94 5.56
N LYS A 114 -12.37 10.17 5.07
CA LYS A 114 -13.46 11.09 4.70
C LYS A 114 -13.89 10.90 3.24
N GLY A 115 -13.15 10.09 2.48
CA GLY A 115 -13.37 9.87 1.06
C GLY A 115 -12.60 10.85 0.17
N ASP A 116 -11.76 11.72 0.75
CA ASP A 116 -10.96 12.68 -0.01
C ASP A 116 -9.86 11.95 -0.78
N ILE A 117 -9.69 12.29 -2.04
CA ILE A 117 -8.71 11.64 -2.92
C ILE A 117 -7.30 12.08 -2.51
N ILE A 118 -6.49 11.11 -2.10
CA ILE A 118 -5.06 11.31 -1.80
C ILE A 118 -4.24 11.16 -3.07
N LYS A 119 -4.46 10.08 -3.84
CA LYS A 119 -3.66 9.77 -5.03
C LYS A 119 -4.40 8.84 -5.98
N LYS A 120 -4.20 9.03 -7.28
CA LYS A 120 -4.61 8.09 -8.33
C LYS A 120 -3.38 7.48 -9.00
N ILE A 121 -3.39 6.18 -9.22
CA ILE A 121 -2.27 5.46 -9.85
C ILE A 121 -2.78 4.44 -10.87
N LYS A 122 -1.91 4.13 -11.84
CA LYS A 122 -2.05 2.93 -12.67
C LYS A 122 -1.36 1.76 -11.98
N VAL A 123 -1.98 0.58 -12.06
CA VAL A 123 -1.42 -0.63 -11.45
C VAL A 123 -0.16 -1.07 -12.20
N LYS A 124 0.91 -1.32 -11.46
CA LYS A 124 2.20 -1.76 -12.03
C LYS A 124 2.26 -3.28 -12.11
N ILE A 125 2.65 -3.83 -13.24
CA ILE A 125 2.90 -5.27 -13.39
C ILE A 125 4.39 -5.52 -13.20
N LYS A 126 4.75 -6.30 -12.19
CA LYS A 126 6.12 -6.71 -11.90
C LYS A 126 6.30 -8.17 -12.33
N LYS A 127 7.41 -8.45 -13.02
CA LYS A 127 7.85 -9.80 -13.38
C LYS A 127 9.29 -9.94 -12.91
N GLU A 128 9.66 -11.13 -12.43
CA GLU A 128 11.07 -11.44 -12.24
C GLU A 128 11.77 -11.37 -13.60
N LYS A 129 12.91 -10.68 -13.65
CA LYS A 129 13.81 -10.82 -14.79
C LYS A 129 14.44 -12.20 -14.63
N ASN A 130 14.10 -13.13 -15.53
CA ASN A 130 14.89 -14.35 -15.67
C ASN A 130 16.35 -13.93 -15.85
N LYS A 131 17.19 -14.32 -14.89
CA LYS A 131 18.63 -14.18 -15.02
C LYS A 131 19.03 -15.09 -16.20
N PRO A 132 19.78 -14.58 -17.20
CA PRO A 132 20.23 -15.38 -18.33
C PRO A 132 21.11 -16.55 -17.87
#